data_AF-A0A967VRH7-F1
#
_entry.id   AF-A0A967VRH7-F1
#
_cell.length_a   1.000
_cell.length_b   1.000
_cell.length_c   1.000
_cell.angle_alpha   90.00
_cell.angle_beta   90.00
_cell.angle_gamma   90.00
#
_symmetry.space_group_name_H-M   'P 1'
#
loop_
_entity.id
_entity.type
_entity.pdbx_description
1 polymer ?
#
loop_
_entity_poly.entity_id
_entity_poly.type
_entity_poly.pdbx_seq_one_letter_code
_entity_poly.pdbx_strand_id
1 'polypeptide(L)'
;ADAEGPVRHAYHLIDRFDSASGLASMARTTGYTATALARLVLSGRYRVPGISPPEAVGATDGALAFVLDHLRERRVRIDHTAERG
;
A
#
# COMPACT_ATOMS: atom_id res chain seq x y z
N ALA A 1 -21.93 -26.19 -11.31
CA ALA A 1 -22.62 -25.10 -10.58
C ALA A 1 -21.76 -24.84 -9.36
N ASP A 2 -20.66 -24.15 -9.63
CA ASP A 2 -19.52 -24.05 -8.73
C ASP A 2 -19.73 -22.80 -7.88
N ALA A 3 -20.54 -22.95 -6.83
CA ALA A 3 -20.67 -21.89 -5.83
C ALA A 3 -19.41 -21.94 -4.95
N GLU A 4 -18.34 -21.29 -5.39
CA GLU A 4 -17.19 -20.99 -4.54
C GLU A 4 -17.69 -20.21 -3.32
N GLY A 5 -17.47 -20.78 -2.13
CA GLY A 5 -17.85 -20.16 -0.86
C GLY A 5 -17.14 -18.81 -0.62
N PRO A 6 -17.61 -18.00 0.34
CA PRO A 6 -17.03 -16.70 0.61
C PRO A 6 -15.56 -16.81 1.03
N VAL A 7 -14.72 -15.94 0.46
CA VAL A 7 -13.31 -15.81 0.82
C VAL A 7 -13.15 -14.66 1.80
N ARG A 8 -12.50 -14.92 2.94
CA ARG A 8 -12.13 -13.89 3.92
C ARG A 8 -10.72 -13.40 3.64
N HIS A 9 -10.58 -12.10 3.38
CA HIS A 9 -9.29 -11.43 3.31
C HIS A 9 -8.97 -10.71 4.62
N ALA A 10 -7.76 -10.89 5.15
CA ALA A 10 -7.26 -10.12 6.28
C ALA A 10 -5.92 -9.45 5.92
N TYR A 11 -5.77 -8.20 6.34
CA TYR A 11 -4.58 -7.39 6.15
C TYR A 11 -4.08 -6.90 7.50
N HIS A 12 -2.81 -7.13 7.81
CA HIS A 12 -2.19 -6.77 9.08
C HIS A 12 -1.01 -5.82 8.84
N LEU A 13 -1.02 -4.66 9.49
CA LEU A 13 0.10 -3.74 9.54
C LEU A 13 0.36 -3.40 11.01
N ILE A 14 1.55 -3.74 11.50
CA ILE A 14 2.02 -3.40 12.84
C ILE A 14 3.33 -2.66 12.69
N ASP A 15 3.31 -1.35 12.91
CA ASP A 15 4.49 -0.50 12.83
C ASP A 15 4.76 0.20 14.16
N ARG A 16 6.04 0.27 14.54
CA ARG A 16 6.51 0.87 15.79
C ARG A 16 7.49 1.99 15.48
N PHE A 17 7.84 2.78 16.51
CA PHE A 17 8.95 3.71 16.41
C PHE A 17 10.20 2.98 15.92
N ASP A 18 10.83 3.52 14.88
CA ASP A 18 12.04 2.95 14.29
C ASP A 18 13.25 3.74 14.78
N SER A 19 14.01 3.15 15.69
CA SER A 19 15.21 3.79 16.26
C SER A 19 16.31 4.01 15.21
N ALA A 20 16.32 3.25 14.12
CA ALA A 20 17.31 3.40 13.05
C ALA A 20 17.12 4.68 12.24
N SER A 21 15.87 5.05 11.90
CA SER A 21 15.54 6.30 11.20
C SER A 21 15.15 7.45 12.14
N GLY A 22 14.86 7.17 13.42
CA GLY A 22 14.35 8.14 14.38
C GLY A 22 12.90 8.56 14.14
N LEU A 23 12.16 7.82 13.29
CA LEU A 23 10.82 8.17 12.88
C LEU A 23 9.75 7.39 13.66
N ALA A 24 8.69 8.11 14.05
CA ALA A 24 7.50 7.51 14.64
C ALA A 24 6.71 6.65 13.63
N SER A 25 5.98 5.67 14.15
CA SER A 25 5.15 4.75 13.35
C SER A 25 4.23 5.50 12.38
N MET A 26 3.46 6.46 12.90
CA MET A 26 2.57 7.30 12.07
C MET A 26 3.32 8.09 10.97
N ALA A 27 4.52 8.60 11.26
CA ALA A 27 5.30 9.35 10.29
C ALA A 27 5.80 8.44 9.15
N ARG A 28 6.19 7.20 9.46
CA ARG A 28 6.62 6.21 8.47
C ARG A 28 5.46 5.75 7.62
N THR A 29 4.35 5.33 8.23
CA THR A 29 3.19 4.78 7.50
C THR A 29 2.50 5.85 6.65
N THR A 30 2.40 7.09 7.13
CA THR A 30 1.79 8.19 6.36
C THR A 30 2.75 8.78 5.34
N GLY A 31 3.95 9.15 5.78
CA GLY A 31 4.91 9.89 4.98
C GLY A 31 5.50 9.07 3.83
N TYR A 32 5.82 7.79 4.06
CA TYR A 32 6.31 6.93 3.00
C TYR A 32 5.22 6.57 2.00
N THR A 33 3.96 6.42 2.42
CA THR A 33 2.83 6.21 1.50
C THR A 33 2.65 7.44 0.60
N ALA A 34 2.64 8.65 1.17
CA ALA A 34 2.58 9.89 0.39
C ALA A 34 3.77 10.02 -0.58
N THR A 35 4.98 9.66 -0.13
CA THR A 35 6.19 9.66 -0.97
C THR A 35 6.09 8.65 -2.11
N ALA A 36 5.52 7.47 -1.88
CA ALA A 36 5.30 6.46 -2.91
C ALA A 36 4.34 6.97 -3.99
N LEU A 37 3.23 7.57 -3.59
CA LEU A 37 2.26 8.18 -4.53
C LEU A 37 2.90 9.31 -5.34
N ALA A 38 3.66 10.20 -4.71
CA ALA A 38 4.41 11.24 -5.41
C ALA A 38 5.38 10.65 -6.45
N ARG A 39 6.08 9.56 -6.11
CA ARG A 39 6.97 8.84 -7.05
C ARG A 39 6.21 8.18 -8.20
N LEU A 40 5.00 7.65 -7.97
CA LEU A 40 4.16 7.12 -9.06
C LEU A 40 3.84 8.21 -10.09
N VAL A 41 3.45 9.40 -9.62
CA VAL A 41 3.18 10.56 -10.47
C VAL A 41 4.44 11.00 -11.22
N LEU A 42 5.56 11.19 -10.51
CA LEU A 42 6.82 11.62 -11.11
C LEU A 42 7.40 10.63 -12.13
N SER A 43 7.19 9.32 -11.91
CA SER A 43 7.59 8.27 -12.87
C SER A 43 6.70 8.19 -14.11
N GLY A 44 5.60 8.96 -14.14
CA GLY A 44 4.60 8.89 -15.20
C GLY A 44 3.83 7.56 -15.23
N ARG A 45 3.85 6.79 -14.14
CA ARG A 45 3.04 5.55 -14.01
C ARG A 45 1.59 5.84 -13.65
N TYR A 46 1.34 6.99 -13.03
CA TYR A 46 0.00 7.55 -12.85
C TYR A 46 -0.09 8.89 -13.59
N ARG A 47 -1.05 9.01 -14.52
CA ARG A 47 -1.17 10.18 -15.43
C ARG A 47 -2.55 10.82 -15.45
N VAL A 48 -3.48 10.33 -14.63
CA VAL A 48 -4.84 10.87 -14.59
C VAL A 48 -4.80 12.26 -13.97
N PRO A 49 -5.18 13.33 -14.70
CA PRO A 49 -5.21 14.67 -14.15
C PRO A 49 -6.44 14.89 -13.26
N GLY A 50 -6.35 15.84 -12.34
CA GLY A 50 -7.43 16.21 -11.43
C GLY A 50 -7.31 15.58 -10.04
N ILE A 51 -8.45 15.50 -9.33
CA ILE A 51 -8.51 14.94 -7.97
C ILE A 51 -8.74 13.44 -8.08
N SER A 52 -7.85 12.65 -7.47
CA SER A 52 -7.89 11.20 -7.54
C SER A 52 -7.88 10.61 -6.13
N PRO A 53 -8.93 9.86 -5.72
CA PRO A 53 -8.92 9.17 -4.44
C PRO A 53 -7.93 7.99 -4.47
N PRO A 54 -7.39 7.54 -3.33
CA PRO A 54 -6.41 6.45 -3.26
C PRO A 54 -6.88 5.16 -3.95
N GLU A 55 -8.17 4.85 -3.91
CA GLU A 55 -8.77 3.68 -4.56
C GLU A 55 -8.65 3.75 -6.09
N ALA A 56 -8.82 4.94 -6.67
CA ALA A 56 -8.65 5.16 -8.11
C ALA A 56 -7.18 5.05 -8.53
N VAL A 57 -6.26 5.52 -7.68
CA VAL A 57 -4.82 5.34 -7.92
C VAL A 57 -4.44 3.86 -7.79
N GLY A 58 -4.91 3.18 -6.75
CA GLY A 58 -4.63 1.77 -6.48
C GLY A 58 -5.18 0.81 -7.52
N ALA A 59 -6.29 1.18 -8.18
CA ALA A 59 -6.87 0.42 -9.30
C ALA A 59 -6.04 0.53 -10.60
N THR A 60 -5.07 1.44 -10.68
CA THR A 60 -4.14 1.49 -11.82
C THR A 60 -3.19 0.30 -11.75
N ASP A 61 -3.05 -0.41 -12.87
CA ASP A 61 -2.22 -1.62 -12.96
C ASP A 61 -0.82 -1.38 -12.40
N GLY A 62 -0.45 -2.20 -11.40
CA GLY A 62 0.85 -2.14 -10.73
C GLY A 62 1.06 -0.98 -9.77
N ALA A 63 0.15 -0.01 -9.66
CA ALA A 63 0.29 1.13 -8.75
C ALA A 63 0.25 0.70 -7.27
N LEU A 64 -0.73 -0.13 -6.90
CA LEU A 64 -0.80 -0.68 -5.54
C LEU A 64 0.46 -1.49 -5.21
N ALA A 65 0.88 -2.40 -6.10
CA ALA A 65 2.09 -3.21 -5.90
C ALA A 65 3.32 -2.33 -5.69
N PHE A 66 3.49 -1.28 -6.50
CA PHE A 66 4.58 -0.32 -6.33
C PHE A 66 4.57 0.37 -4.97
N VAL A 67 3.41 0.80 -4.48
CA VAL A 67 3.30 1.43 -3.16
C VAL A 67 3.67 0.43 -2.06
N LEU A 68 3.15 -0.80 -2.12
CA LEU A 68 3.46 -1.84 -1.13
C LEU A 68 4.95 -2.20 -1.13
N ASP A 69 5.58 -2.29 -2.30
CA ASP A 69 7.02 -2.53 -2.42
C ASP A 69 7.84 -1.35 -1.87
N HIS A 70 7.44 -0.11 -2.17
CA HIS A 70 8.10 1.09 -1.64
C HIS A 70 8.09 1.11 -0.09
N LEU A 71 6.97 0.72 0.51
CA LEU A 71 6.83 0.59 1.96
C LEU A 71 7.69 -0.56 2.50
N ARG A 72 7.69 -1.71 1.82
CA ARG A 72 8.45 -2.91 2.20
C ARG A 72 9.96 -2.65 2.21
N GLU A 73 10.49 -1.93 1.24
CA GLU A 73 11.90 -1.47 1.20
C GLU A 73 12.28 -0.64 2.44
N ARG A 74 11.32 0.08 3.02
CA ARG A 74 11.47 0.91 4.22
C ARG A 74 11.04 0.20 5.50
N ARG A 75 10.92 -1.13 5.42
CA ARG A 75 10.54 -2.03 6.52
C ARG A 75 9.17 -1.70 7.12
N VAL A 76 8.26 -1.12 6.34
CA VAL A 76 6.83 -1.02 6.65
C VAL A 76 6.15 -2.14 5.86
N ARG A 77 5.67 -3.19 6.54
CA ARG A 77 5.13 -4.39 5.90
C ARG A 77 3.65 -4.54 6.19
N ILE A 78 2.93 -5.03 5.18
CA ILE A 78 1.52 -5.37 5.25
C ILE A 78 1.43 -6.86 4.94
N ASP A 79 1.02 -7.64 5.91
CA ASP A 79 0.79 -9.08 5.76
C ASP A 79 -0.64 -9.32 5.29
N HIS A 80 -0.81 -10.16 4.28
CA HIS A 80 -2.12 -10.49 3.70
C HIS A 80 -2.39 -11.99 3.81
N THR A 81 -3.58 -12.36 4.28
CA THR A 81 -4.07 -13.74 4.25
C THR A 81 -5.43 -13.80 3.55
N ALA A 82 -5.68 -14.92 2.87
CA ALA A 82 -6.94 -15.24 2.22
C ALA A 82 -7.37 -16.65 2.61
N GLU A 83 -8.48 -16.77 3.33
CA GLU A 83 -9.02 -18.02 3.85
C GLU A 83 -10.37 -18.32 3.20
N ARG A 84 -10.57 -19.57 2.77
CA ARG A 84 -11.86 -20.03 2.24
C ARG A 84 -12.66 -20.67 3.37
N GLY A 85 -13.94 -20.30 3.48
CA GLY A 85 -14.90 -20.93 4.40
C GLY A 85 -15.40 -22.28 3.92
#